data_AF-A0A2G6E8P2-F1
#
_entry.id   AF-A0A2G6E8P2-F1
#
_cell.length_a   1.000
_cell.length_b   1.000
_cell.length_c   1.000
_cell.angle_alpha   90.00
_cell.angle_beta   90.00
_cell.angle_gamma   90.00
#
_symmetry.space_group_name_H-M   'P 1'
#
loop_
_entity.id
_entity.type
_entity.pdbx_description
1 polymer ?
#
loop_
_entity_poly.entity_id
_entity_poly.type
_entity_poly.pdbx_seq_one_letter_code
_entity_poly.pdbx_strand_id
1 'polypeptide(L)'
;MGKIIYQGIIRLAILLPILWLAVDYFEYKYWWAVVSLTVYGFIFHPAYIQYQIWFNANKKIITNSLCSSCRHFDETAIICLKLDEHPTEKEIPCEGSAWEPI
;
A
#
# COMPACT_ATOMS: atom_id res chain seq x y z
N MET A 1 2.02 2.21 -5.88
CA MET A 1 0.79 2.19 -5.03
C MET A 1 -0.51 1.84 -5.78
N GLY A 2 -0.69 2.21 -7.06
CA GLY A 2 -1.98 2.04 -7.76
C GLY A 2 -2.56 0.61 -7.79
N LYS A 3 -1.72 -0.43 -7.89
CA LYS A 3 -2.17 -1.84 -7.87
C LYS A 3 -2.83 -2.24 -6.55
N ILE A 4 -2.33 -1.74 -5.42
CA ILE A 4 -2.85 -2.05 -4.08
C ILE A 4 -4.23 -1.38 -3.91
N ILE A 5 -4.34 -0.12 -4.34
CA ILE A 5 -5.59 0.64 -4.28
C ILE A 5 -6.65 0.03 -5.21
N TYR A 6 -6.28 -0.29 -6.46
CA TYR A 6 -7.16 -0.93 -7.43
C TYR A 6 -7.73 -2.26 -6.92
N GLN A 7 -6.89 -3.10 -6.31
CA GLN A 7 -7.35 -4.36 -5.74
C GLN A 7 -8.24 -4.17 -4.51
N GLY A 8 -8.03 -3.10 -3.73
CA GLY A 8 -8.92 -2.70 -2.63
C GLY A 8 -10.32 -2.32 -3.14
N ILE A 9 -10.39 -1.50 -4.21
CA ILE A 9 -11.65 -1.07 -4.82
C ILE A 9 -12.45 -2.28 -5.36
N ILE A 10 -11.78 -3.21 -6.05
CA ILE A 10 -12.43 -4.43 -6.55
C ILE A 10 -13.01 -5.25 -5.39
N ARG A 11 -12.24 -5.47 -4.32
CA ARG A 11 -12.72 -6.22 -3.16
C ARG A 11 -13.93 -5.56 -2.52
N LEU A 12 -13.93 -4.23 -2.42
CA LEU A 12 -15.06 -3.47 -1.88
C LEU A 12 -16.30 -3.57 -2.77
N ALA A 13 -16.14 -3.47 -4.09
CA ALA A 13 -17.22 -3.62 -5.06
C ALA A 13 -17.89 -5.01 -5.01
N ILE A 14 -17.14 -6.06 -4.62
CA ILE A 14 -17.66 -7.41 -4.41
C ILE A 14 -18.26 -7.57 -3.01
N LEU A 15 -17.65 -6.95 -1.99
CA LEU A 15 -18.10 -7.06 -0.59
C LEU A 15 -19.50 -6.50 -0.38
N LEU A 16 -19.79 -5.34 -0.98
CA LEU A 16 -21.07 -4.65 -0.82
C LEU A 16 -22.28 -5.47 -1.27
N PRO A 17 -22.34 -6.06 -2.48
CA PRO A 17 -23.46 -6.89 -2.89
C PRO A 17 -23.55 -8.19 -2.07
N ILE A 18 -22.42 -8.78 -1.65
CA ILE A 18 -22.42 -9.97 -0.78
C ILE A 18 -23.05 -9.63 0.57
N LEU A 19 -22.66 -8.50 1.18
CA LEU A 19 -23.26 -8.04 2.42
C LEU A 19 -24.73 -7.72 2.24
N TRP A 20 -25.15 -7.08 1.15
CA TRP A 20 -26.57 -6.85 0.88
C TRP A 20 -27.35 -8.17 0.91
N LEU A 21 -26.93 -9.16 0.13
CA LEU A 21 -27.60 -10.46 0.07
C LEU A 21 -27.62 -11.19 1.42
N ALA A 22 -26.62 -10.94 2.27
CA ALA A 22 -26.50 -11.56 3.58
C ALA A 22 -27.36 -10.88 4.68
N VAL A 23 -27.92 -9.68 4.45
CA VAL A 23 -28.70 -8.94 5.47
C VAL A 23 -29.84 -9.79 6.03
N ASP A 24 -30.57 -10.51 5.18
CA ASP A 24 -31.75 -11.28 5.58
C ASP A 24 -31.41 -12.61 6.28
N TYR A 25 -30.15 -13.03 6.26
CA TYR A 25 -29.71 -14.29 6.85
C TYR A 25 -29.26 -14.16 8.32
N PHE A 26 -28.93 -12.95 8.77
CA PHE A 26 -28.38 -12.71 10.10
C PHE A 26 -29.32 -11.84 10.93
N GLU A 27 -29.46 -12.18 12.22
CA GLU A 27 -30.18 -11.31 13.14
C GLU A 27 -29.51 -9.93 13.22
N TYR A 28 -30.31 -8.86 13.17
CA TYR A 28 -29.83 -7.47 13.18
C TYR A 28 -28.88 -7.16 14.36
N LYS A 29 -29.04 -7.86 15.49
CA LYS A 29 -28.17 -7.76 16.66
C LYS A 29 -26.71 -8.11 16.35
N TYR A 30 -26.45 -9.07 15.47
CA TYR A 30 -25.10 -9.52 15.11
C TYR A 30 -24.61 -8.94 13.79
N TRP A 31 -25.50 -8.29 13.02
CA TRP A 31 -25.20 -7.74 11.70
C TRP A 31 -23.96 -6.85 11.69
N TRP A 32 -23.86 -5.90 12.62
CA TRP A 32 -22.72 -4.99 12.71
C TRP A 32 -21.40 -5.68 13.06
N ALA A 33 -21.45 -6.76 13.86
CA ALA A 33 -20.27 -7.56 14.18
C ALA A 33 -19.78 -8.33 12.95
N VAL A 34 -20.71 -8.94 12.19
CA VAL A 34 -20.42 -9.64 10.93
C VAL A 34 -19.80 -8.67 9.92
N VAL A 35 -20.43 -7.51 9.69
CA VAL A 35 -19.92 -6.48 8.78
C VAL A 35 -18.49 -6.05 9.16
N SER A 36 -18.25 -5.77 10.44
CA SER A 36 -16.94 -5.33 10.91
C SER A 36 -15.86 -6.40 10.71
N LEU A 37 -16.17 -7.65 11.03
CA LEU A 37 -15.25 -8.78 10.88
C LEU A 37 -14.95 -9.07 9.40
N THR A 38 -15.97 -9.00 8.54
CA THR A 38 -15.83 -9.18 7.10
C THR A 38 -15.01 -8.04 6.48
N VAL A 39 -15.27 -6.78 6.84
CA VAL A 39 -14.46 -5.64 6.37
C VAL A 39 -13.00 -5.79 6.79
N TYR A 40 -12.74 -6.15 8.05
CA TYR A 40 -11.38 -6.34 8.54
C TYR A 40 -10.65 -7.48 7.79
N GLY A 41 -11.29 -8.64 7.65
CA GLY A 41 -10.69 -9.81 7.01
C GLY A 41 -10.50 -9.64 5.50
N PHE A 42 -11.44 -9.01 4.81
CA PHE A 42 -11.41 -8.92 3.34
C PHE A 42 -10.71 -7.66 2.81
N ILE A 43 -10.67 -6.57 3.58
CA ILE A 43 -10.06 -5.31 3.14
C ILE A 43 -8.74 -5.06 3.88
N PHE A 44 -8.76 -4.97 5.20
CA PHE A 44 -7.58 -4.58 5.98
C PHE A 44 -6.49 -5.65 5.96
N HIS A 45 -6.84 -6.92 6.17
CA HIS A 45 -5.86 -7.99 6.23
C HIS A 45 -5.03 -8.15 4.93
N PRO A 46 -5.63 -8.25 3.73
CA PRO A 46 -4.83 -8.32 2.50
C PRO A 46 -4.13 -7.01 2.14
N ALA A 47 -4.65 -5.85 2.58
CA ALA A 47 -3.95 -4.58 2.41
C ALA A 47 -2.65 -4.57 3.23
N TYR A 48 -2.71 -5.03 4.48
CA TYR A 48 -1.54 -5.16 5.35
C TYR A 48 -0.50 -6.13 4.79
N ILE A 49 -0.92 -7.32 4.33
CA ILE A 49 0.00 -8.30 3.72
C ILE A 49 0.68 -7.72 2.48
N GLN A 50 -0.08 -7.08 1.58
CA GLN A 50 0.48 -6.46 0.38
C GLN A 50 1.47 -5.35 0.71
N TYR A 51 1.16 -4.52 1.72
CA TYR A 51 2.08 -3.50 2.22
C TYR A 51 3.36 -4.13 2.74
N GLN A 52 3.26 -5.19 3.54
CA GLN A 52 4.43 -5.86 4.11
C GLN A 52 5.31 -6.54 3.05
N ILE A 53 4.70 -7.15 2.02
CA ILE A 53 5.43 -7.72 0.87
C ILE A 53 6.16 -6.62 0.10
N TRP A 54 5.48 -5.51 -0.17
CA TRP A 54 6.08 -4.36 -0.87
C TRP A 54 7.21 -3.74 -0.05
N PHE A 55 7.01 -3.54 1.25
CA PHE A 55 8.02 -2.99 2.15
C PHE A 55 9.24 -3.92 2.21
N ASN A 56 9.04 -5.23 2.35
CA ASN A 56 10.15 -6.19 2.40
C ASN A 56 10.91 -6.28 1.06
N ALA A 57 10.22 -6.23 -0.07
CA ALA A 57 10.85 -6.25 -1.40
C ALA A 57 11.71 -5.00 -1.62
N ASN A 58 11.27 -3.86 -1.12
CA ASN A 58 11.96 -2.58 -1.31
C ASN A 58 12.84 -2.17 -0.13
N LYS A 59 12.86 -2.96 0.95
CA LYS A 59 13.68 -2.69 2.15
C LYS A 59 15.14 -2.49 1.80
N LYS A 60 15.67 -3.25 0.82
CA LYS A 60 17.05 -3.08 0.34
C LYS A 60 17.29 -1.72 -0.33
N ILE A 61 16.32 -1.22 -1.08
CA ILE A 61 16.38 0.11 -1.73
C ILE A 61 16.26 1.21 -0.67
N ILE A 62 15.37 1.03 0.32
CA ILE A 62 15.13 1.99 1.40
C ILE A 62 16.31 2.05 2.39
N THR A 63 16.98 0.94 2.70
CA THR A 63 18.06 0.95 3.73
C THR A 63 19.47 1.08 3.15
N ASN A 64 19.71 0.68 1.90
CA ASN A 64 21.07 0.59 1.35
C ASN A 64 21.32 1.49 0.13
N SER A 65 20.33 2.26 -0.36
CA SER A 65 20.58 3.20 -1.47
C SER A 65 20.97 4.58 -0.96
N LEU A 66 21.87 5.26 -1.70
CA LEU A 66 22.22 6.67 -1.45
C LEU A 66 20.99 7.62 -1.55
N CYS A 67 19.87 7.14 -2.12
CA CYS A 67 18.64 7.92 -2.23
C CYS A 67 17.83 7.99 -0.94
N SER A 68 17.97 7.05 0.00
CA SER A 68 17.21 7.09 1.26
C SER A 68 17.72 8.13 2.25
N SER A 69 18.92 8.66 2.04
CA SER A 69 19.48 9.80 2.76
C SER A 69 19.19 11.15 2.07
N CYS A 70 18.36 11.17 1.01
CA CYS A 70 17.97 12.39 0.31
C CYS A 70 16.72 13.00 0.92
N ARG A 71 16.73 14.32 1.18
CA ARG A 71 15.58 15.06 1.74
C ARG A 71 14.28 14.93 0.93
N HIS A 72 14.37 14.70 -0.37
CA HIS A 72 13.22 14.66 -1.30
C HIS A 72 12.77 13.24 -1.67
N PHE A 73 13.29 12.22 -0.97
CA PHE A 73 12.87 10.85 -1.17
C PHE A 73 11.60 10.54 -0.38
N ASP A 74 10.56 10.07 -1.06
CA ASP A 74 9.36 9.55 -0.42
C ASP A 74 9.47 8.03 -0.33
N GLU A 75 9.70 7.54 0.89
CA GLU A 75 9.80 6.11 1.21
C GLU A 75 8.51 5.33 0.94
N THR A 76 7.35 5.99 0.96
CA THR A 76 6.06 5.33 0.76
C THR A 76 5.81 5.02 -0.70
N ALA A 77 6.26 5.90 -1.61
CA ALA A 77 6.10 5.75 -3.04
C ALA A 77 7.38 5.28 -3.76
N ILE A 78 8.52 5.25 -3.07
CA ILE A 78 9.87 5.02 -3.61
C ILE A 78 10.04 5.91 -4.83
N ILE A 79 9.97 7.22 -4.61
CA ILE A 79 10.11 8.22 -5.65
C ILE A 79 10.97 9.37 -5.13
N CYS A 80 11.82 9.91 -5.99
CA CYS A 80 12.48 11.18 -5.74
C CYS A 80 11.54 12.30 -6.20
N LEU A 81 10.91 13.02 -5.28
CA LEU A 81 9.89 14.05 -5.60
C LEU A 81 10.44 15.19 -6.47
N LYS A 82 11.75 15.47 -6.38
CA LYS A 82 12.42 16.54 -7.14
C LYS A 82 12.62 16.18 -8.62
N LEU A 83 12.78 14.89 -8.92
CA LEU A 83 13.08 14.39 -10.26
C LEU A 83 11.93 13.59 -10.86
N ASP A 84 10.89 13.29 -10.07
CA ASP A 84 9.73 12.45 -10.44
C ASP A 84 10.15 11.07 -10.98
N GLU A 85 11.28 10.55 -10.46
CA GLU A 85 11.89 9.29 -10.89
C GLU A 85 11.86 8.26 -9.75
N HIS A 86 11.64 6.99 -10.12
CA HIS A 86 11.67 5.85 -9.21
C HIS A 86 13.10 5.28 -9.12
N PRO A 87 13.80 5.43 -7.98
CA PRO A 87 15.13 4.85 -7.79
C PRO A 87 15.09 3.32 -7.82
N THR A 88 16.10 2.71 -8.44
CA THR A 88 16.26 1.26 -8.57
C THR A 88 17.58 0.83 -7.91
N GLU A 89 17.76 -0.45 -7.52
CA GLU A 89 18.99 -0.92 -6.81
C GLU A 89 20.32 -0.58 -7.50
N LYS A 90 20.31 -0.32 -8.82
CA LYS A 90 21.51 -0.04 -9.62
C LYS A 90 21.61 1.41 -10.12
N GLU A 91 20.53 2.17 -10.04
CA GLU A 91 20.44 3.51 -10.64
C GLU A 91 20.01 4.51 -9.57
N ILE A 92 20.95 5.36 -9.20
CA ILE A 92 20.71 6.54 -8.37
C ILE A 92 20.24 7.64 -9.32
N PRO A 93 19.03 8.22 -9.15
CA PRO A 93 18.59 9.38 -9.91
C PRO A 93 19.68 10.46 -9.98
N CYS A 94 20.02 10.87 -11.21
CA CYS A 94 21.07 11.84 -11.54
C CYS A 94 22.49 11.58 -10.96
N GLU A 95 22.89 10.32 -10.74
CA GLU A 95 24.22 9.94 -10.21
C GLU A 95 24.61 10.63 -8.90
N GLY A 96 23.64 11.18 -8.16
CA GLY A 96 23.88 11.97 -6.95
C GLY A 96 24.24 13.45 -7.19
N SER A 97 24.21 13.95 -8.42
CA SER A 97 24.51 15.37 -8.72
C SER A 97 23.51 16.38 -8.12
N ALA A 98 22.27 15.96 -7.89
CA ALA A 98 21.21 16.74 -7.25
C ALA A 98 20.88 16.24 -5.83
N TRP A 99 21.75 15.39 -5.25
CA TRP A 99 21.56 14.82 -3.92
C TRP A 99 21.78 15.86 -2.84
N GLU A 100 20.73 16.11 -2.05
CA GLU A 100 20.77 17.00 -0.89
C GLU A 100 20.68 16.13 0.38
N PRO A 101 21.76 16.07 1.19
CA PRO A 101 21.72 15.37 2.47
C PRO A 101 20.73 16.05 3.43
N ILE A 102 20.25 15.25 4.37
CA ILE A 102 19.41 15.68 5.50
C ILE A 102 20.23 16.53 6.47
#